data_AF-A0A139XHT7-F1
#
_entry.id   AF-A0A139XHT7-F1
#
_cell.length_a   1.000
_cell.length_b   1.000
_cell.length_c   1.000
_cell.angle_alpha   90.00
_cell.angle_beta   90.00
_cell.angle_gamma   90.00
#
_symmetry.space_group_name_H-M   'P 1'
#
loop_
_entity.id
_entity.type
_entity.pdbx_description
1 polymer ?
#
loop_
_entity_poly.entity_id
_entity_poly.type
_entity_poly.pdbx_seq_one_letter_code
_entity_poly.pdbx_strand_id
1 'polypeptide(L)'
;MVRALIPPAGVHALRSPQNFAKIEARAAHSLTGHGRQLYVLLADKKRLGRPFWTFTVDELRSLMGVADKKSYEVWGQFRRWVLDPALVAVNDYGTVEVSMTLEKRGRSVHAVTFRWRWKDPHDAAETVAENQRHRNARRRQQDTDDAPPLIADEPQAEPALAWWHGLTPAKREEWADRVGRTFTAGGYTIPRRDTDLARAAFSVHEEAVPIRTPK
;
A
#
# COMPACT_ATOMS: atom_id res chain seq x y z
N MET A 1 22.28 -32.21 -8.34
CA MET A 1 22.25 -32.39 -6.87
C MET A 1 23.03 -31.23 -6.26
N VAL A 2 22.36 -30.25 -5.65
CA VAL A 2 23.04 -29.05 -5.10
C VAL A 2 23.27 -29.27 -3.60
N ARG A 3 24.53 -29.18 -3.17
CA ARG A 3 24.94 -29.30 -1.77
C ARG A 3 25.37 -27.92 -1.30
N ALA A 4 24.50 -27.23 -0.56
CA ALA A 4 24.83 -25.92 0.00
C ALA A 4 25.64 -26.10 1.29
N LEU A 5 26.83 -25.50 1.34
CA LEU A 5 27.69 -25.46 2.53
C LEU A 5 27.22 -24.32 3.42
N ILE A 6 26.70 -24.63 4.60
CA ILE A 6 26.29 -23.63 5.58
C ILE A 6 27.46 -23.42 6.56
N PRO A 7 28.05 -22.22 6.64
CA PRO A 7 29.12 -21.93 7.58
C PRO A 7 28.67 -22.12 9.03
N PRO A 8 29.52 -22.62 9.95
CA PRO A 8 29.17 -22.89 11.35
C PRO A 8 28.61 -21.66 12.09
N ALA A 9 29.01 -20.45 11.71
CA ALA A 9 28.45 -19.19 12.25
C ALA A 9 26.96 -18.99 11.89
N GLY A 10 26.50 -19.53 10.74
CA GLY A 10 25.09 -19.54 10.32
C GLY A 10 24.27 -20.67 10.96
N VAL A 11 24.92 -21.64 11.62
CA VAL A 11 24.23 -22.77 12.26
C VAL A 11 23.48 -22.32 13.52
N HIS A 12 23.92 -21.25 14.19
CA HIS A 12 23.19 -20.67 15.32
C HIS A 12 21.90 -19.93 14.88
N ALA A 13 21.90 -19.28 13.71
CA ALA A 13 20.69 -18.70 13.12
C ALA A 13 19.68 -19.79 12.70
N LEU A 14 20.18 -20.99 12.37
CA LEU A 14 19.39 -22.17 12.00
C LEU A 14 19.15 -23.13 13.18
N ARG A 15 19.47 -22.77 14.43
CA ARG A 15 19.20 -23.62 15.60
C ARG A 15 17.89 -23.28 16.33
N SER A 16 17.23 -22.18 15.98
CA SER A 16 15.85 -21.91 16.39
C SER A 16 14.70 -22.42 15.48
N PRO A 17 14.83 -23.37 14.51
CA PRO A 17 13.69 -23.89 13.77
C PRO A 17 12.98 -25.09 14.41
N GLN A 18 13.55 -25.77 15.42
CA GLN A 18 13.00 -27.07 15.87
C GLN A 18 11.64 -26.98 16.60
N ASN A 19 11.14 -25.78 16.92
CA ASN A 19 9.82 -25.59 17.53
C ASN A 19 8.87 -24.66 16.75
N PHE A 20 9.16 -24.31 15.49
CA PHE A 20 8.25 -23.51 14.64
C PHE A 20 6.93 -24.24 14.34
N ALA A 21 6.88 -25.57 14.50
CA ALA A 21 5.78 -26.46 14.10
C ALA A 21 4.46 -26.28 14.87
N LYS A 22 4.41 -25.49 15.96
CA LYS A 22 3.18 -25.26 16.74
C LYS A 22 2.72 -23.81 16.76
N ILE A 23 3.29 -22.96 15.90
CA ILE A 23 2.64 -21.69 15.55
C ILE A 23 1.66 -22.06 14.45
N GLU A 24 0.38 -22.10 14.83
CA GLU A 24 -0.75 -22.52 14.00
C GLU A 24 -0.51 -22.25 12.52
N ALA A 25 -0.40 -23.31 11.72
CA ALA A 25 -0.10 -23.21 10.30
C ALA A 25 -1.04 -22.22 9.56
N ARG A 26 -2.24 -21.96 10.12
CA ARG A 26 -3.19 -20.96 9.66
C ARG A 26 -2.76 -19.51 9.92
N ALA A 27 -2.14 -19.21 11.07
CA ALA A 27 -1.70 -17.87 11.49
C ALA A 27 -0.58 -17.29 10.61
N ALA A 28 0.34 -18.16 10.17
CA ALA A 28 1.43 -17.75 9.28
C ALA A 28 0.95 -17.43 7.85
N HIS A 29 -0.16 -18.01 7.40
CA HIS A 29 -0.63 -17.86 6.02
C HIS A 29 -1.47 -16.59 5.79
N SER A 30 -2.15 -16.06 6.82
CA SER A 30 -2.97 -14.83 6.70
C SER A 30 -2.18 -13.52 6.80
N LEU A 31 -1.06 -13.53 7.53
CA LEU A 31 -0.14 -12.40 7.61
C LEU A 31 0.87 -12.49 6.46
N THR A 32 1.16 -11.37 5.80
CA THR A 32 2.18 -11.28 4.73
C THR A 32 3.26 -10.26 5.09
N GLY A 33 4.41 -10.35 4.42
CA GLY A 33 5.51 -9.40 4.57
C GLY A 33 5.96 -9.16 6.01
N HIS A 34 6.12 -7.89 6.37
CA HIS A 34 6.64 -7.47 7.68
C HIS A 34 5.72 -7.83 8.86
N GLY A 35 4.40 -7.92 8.66
CA GLY A 35 3.47 -8.33 9.71
C GLY A 35 3.70 -9.78 10.16
N ARG A 36 3.95 -10.68 9.20
CA ARG A 36 4.30 -12.08 9.50
C ARG A 36 5.61 -12.16 10.28
N GLN A 37 6.63 -11.41 9.83
CA GLN A 37 7.93 -11.39 10.48
C GLN A 37 7.83 -10.91 11.94
N LEU A 38 7.14 -9.79 12.17
CA LEU A 38 6.93 -9.27 13.53
C LEU A 38 6.20 -10.28 14.41
N TYR A 39 5.13 -10.91 13.91
CA TYR A 39 4.40 -11.94 14.66
C TYR A 39 5.31 -13.09 15.10
N VAL A 40 6.14 -13.61 14.18
CA VAL A 40 7.10 -14.69 14.48
C VAL A 40 8.07 -14.28 15.58
N LEU A 41 8.63 -13.05 15.50
CA LEU A 41 9.55 -12.53 16.52
C LEU A 41 8.88 -12.44 17.89
N LEU A 42 7.65 -11.93 17.96
CA LEU A 42 6.90 -11.81 19.22
C LEU A 42 6.54 -13.19 19.78
N ALA A 43 6.15 -14.14 18.93
CA ALA A 43 5.83 -15.50 19.33
C ALA A 43 7.06 -16.26 19.87
N ASP A 44 8.25 -15.99 19.31
CA ASP A 44 9.51 -16.49 19.85
C ASP A 44 9.77 -15.93 21.26
N LYS A 45 9.72 -14.60 21.42
CA LYS A 45 9.97 -13.96 22.72
C LYS A 45 8.92 -14.27 23.78
N LYS A 46 7.68 -14.56 23.41
CA LYS A 46 6.61 -15.04 24.32
C LYS A 46 7.06 -16.24 25.15
N ARG A 47 7.88 -17.13 24.58
CA ARG A 47 8.36 -18.35 25.24
C ARG A 47 9.23 -18.09 26.48
N LEU A 48 9.75 -16.87 26.59
CA LEU A 48 10.54 -16.43 27.74
C LEU A 48 9.67 -16.05 28.95
N GLY A 49 8.35 -16.20 28.86
CA GLY A 49 7.40 -15.98 29.96
C GLY A 49 7.17 -14.51 30.31
N ARG A 50 7.71 -13.57 29.52
CA ARG A 50 7.53 -12.13 29.72
C ARG A 50 6.47 -11.58 28.76
N PRO A 51 5.53 -10.73 29.22
CA PRO A 51 4.52 -10.12 28.37
C PRO A 51 5.04 -8.91 27.58
N PHE A 52 6.35 -8.69 27.60
CA PHE A 52 7.01 -7.62 26.88
C PHE A 52 8.44 -8.02 26.52
N TRP A 53 8.97 -7.36 25.49
CA TRP A 53 10.37 -7.46 25.12
C TRP A 53 10.86 -6.18 24.49
N THR A 54 12.11 -5.83 24.81
CA THR A 54 12.79 -4.65 24.30
C THR A 54 13.83 -5.08 23.29
N PHE A 55 13.74 -4.53 22.08
CA PHE A 55 14.75 -4.71 21.05
C PHE A 55 15.52 -3.40 20.88
N THR A 56 16.83 -3.48 20.66
CA THR A 56 17.54 -2.34 20.10
C THR A 56 17.05 -2.07 18.69
N VAL A 57 17.12 -0.82 18.21
CA VAL A 57 16.66 -0.50 16.84
C VAL A 57 17.46 -1.29 15.79
N ASP A 58 18.76 -1.50 16.00
CA ASP A 58 19.63 -2.27 15.10
C ASP A 58 19.28 -3.76 15.06
N GLU A 59 19.05 -4.36 16.24
CA GLU A 59 18.58 -5.74 16.35
C GLU A 59 17.24 -5.90 15.64
N LEU A 60 16.30 -4.98 15.90
CA LEU A 60 14.96 -5.04 15.29
C LEU A 60 15.02 -4.93 13.77
N ARG A 61 15.87 -4.05 13.20
CA ARG A 61 16.08 -3.97 11.74
C ARG A 61 16.61 -5.27 11.15
N SER A 62 17.58 -5.88 11.83
CA SER A 62 18.19 -7.13 11.42
C SER A 62 17.16 -8.26 11.43
N LEU A 63 16.40 -8.37 12.53
CA LEU A 63 15.35 -9.38 12.69
C LEU A 63 14.17 -9.17 11.74
N MET A 64 13.86 -7.93 11.36
CA MET A 64 12.83 -7.61 10.38
C MET A 64 13.29 -7.83 8.93
N GLY A 65 14.56 -8.21 8.70
CA GLY A 65 15.11 -8.50 7.38
C GLY A 65 15.27 -7.25 6.52
N VAL A 66 15.56 -6.11 7.14
CA VAL A 66 15.65 -4.80 6.46
C VAL A 66 16.94 -4.04 6.75
N ALA A 67 17.92 -4.69 7.39
CA ALA A 67 19.19 -4.08 7.76
C ALA A 67 20.07 -3.71 6.54
N ASP A 68 19.86 -4.34 5.39
CA ASP A 68 20.54 -4.07 4.12
C ASP A 68 20.05 -2.78 3.43
N LYS A 69 18.93 -2.22 3.86
CA LYS A 69 18.29 -1.07 3.23
C LYS A 69 18.61 0.23 3.96
N LYS A 70 19.45 1.07 3.33
CA LYS A 70 19.83 2.40 3.84
C LYS A 70 18.65 3.30 4.20
N SER A 71 17.54 3.20 3.46
CA SER A 71 16.33 3.98 3.74
C SER A 71 15.75 3.76 5.14
N TYR A 72 15.98 2.57 5.73
CA TYR A 72 15.48 2.21 7.05
C TYR A 72 16.50 2.44 8.17
N GLU A 73 17.71 2.94 7.87
CA GLU A 73 18.60 3.48 8.89
C GLU A 73 17.94 4.67 9.61
N VAL A 74 17.15 5.46 8.85
CA VAL A 74 16.31 6.54 9.39
C VAL A 74 15.12 5.95 10.14
N TRP A 75 15.09 6.14 11.46
CA TRP A 75 14.04 5.64 12.35
C TRP A 75 12.62 5.95 11.86
N GLY A 76 12.37 7.18 11.39
CA GLY A 76 11.04 7.60 10.92
C GLY A 76 10.55 6.77 9.72
N GLN A 77 11.45 6.42 8.79
CA GLN A 77 11.12 5.59 7.63
C GLN A 77 10.90 4.13 8.04
N PHE A 78 11.78 3.60 8.88
CA PHE A 78 11.64 2.25 9.41
C PHE A 78 10.31 2.07 10.16
N ARG A 79 9.98 3.02 11.03
CA ARG A 79 8.71 3.01 11.76
C ARG A 79 7.52 3.07 10.80
N ARG A 80 7.47 4.08 9.92
CA ARG A 80 6.31 4.34 9.04
C ARG A 80 6.01 3.21 8.07
N TRP A 81 7.05 2.61 7.49
CA TRP A 81 6.88 1.65 6.39
C TRP A 81 6.98 0.18 6.83
N VAL A 82 7.57 -0.08 7.98
CA VAL A 82 7.81 -1.46 8.46
C VAL A 82 7.07 -1.73 9.75
N LEU A 83 7.33 -0.95 10.80
CA LEU A 83 6.80 -1.26 12.14
C LEU A 83 5.30 -0.93 12.28
N ASP A 84 4.87 0.26 11.87
CA ASP A 84 3.47 0.67 12.00
C ASP A 84 2.54 -0.24 11.16
N PRO A 85 2.85 -0.56 9.87
CA PRO A 85 2.04 -1.50 9.09
C PRO A 85 2.07 -2.92 9.66
N ALA A 86 3.22 -3.37 10.18
CA ALA A 86 3.33 -4.68 10.80
C ALA A 86 2.50 -4.78 12.10
N LEU A 87 2.52 -3.75 12.95
CA LEU A 87 1.70 -3.68 14.16
C LEU A 87 0.21 -3.73 13.85
N VAL A 88 -0.25 -2.97 12.84
CA VAL A 88 -1.65 -2.99 12.39
C VAL A 88 -2.02 -4.38 11.90
N ALA A 89 -1.18 -4.99 11.06
CA ALA A 89 -1.45 -6.33 10.54
C ALA A 89 -1.56 -7.39 11.65
N VAL A 90 -0.66 -7.33 12.64
CA VAL A 90 -0.64 -8.24 13.79
C VAL A 90 -1.88 -8.05 14.68
N ASN A 91 -2.26 -6.81 14.98
CA ASN A 91 -3.45 -6.52 15.78
C ASN A 91 -4.76 -6.89 15.06
N ASP A 92 -4.86 -6.59 13.76
CA ASP A 92 -6.01 -6.96 12.93
C ASP A 92 -6.17 -8.49 12.80
N TYR A 93 -5.11 -9.26 13.00
CA TYR A 93 -5.22 -10.72 13.03
C TYR A 93 -5.97 -11.21 14.28
N GLY A 94 -5.93 -10.45 15.37
CA GLY A 94 -6.81 -10.68 16.52
C GLY A 94 -6.38 -11.75 17.52
N THR A 95 -5.33 -12.51 17.23
CA THR A 95 -4.76 -13.52 18.16
C THR A 95 -3.87 -12.89 19.24
N VAL A 96 -3.29 -11.74 18.94
CA VAL A 96 -2.43 -11.01 19.86
C VAL A 96 -2.78 -9.53 19.80
N GLU A 97 -2.88 -8.92 20.98
CA GLU A 97 -2.96 -7.48 21.15
C GLU A 97 -1.54 -7.00 21.46
N VAL A 98 -0.96 -6.17 20.60
CA VAL A 98 0.42 -5.68 20.72
C VAL A 98 0.45 -4.15 20.65
N SER A 99 1.26 -3.56 21.53
CA SER A 99 1.59 -2.14 21.53
C SER A 99 3.11 -1.93 21.49
N MET A 100 3.52 -0.77 20.99
CA MET A 100 4.91 -0.39 20.81
C MET A 100 5.21 0.90 21.57
N THR A 101 6.24 0.89 22.40
CA THR A 101 6.74 2.06 23.14
C THR A 101 8.18 2.35 22.74
N LEU A 102 8.50 3.64 22.57
CA LEU A 102 9.81 4.08 22.12
C LEU A 102 10.70 4.45 23.30
N GLU A 103 11.95 3.99 23.28
CA GLU A 103 12.96 4.36 24.26
C GLU A 103 13.99 5.28 23.64
N LYS A 104 13.91 6.56 24.02
CA LYS A 104 14.78 7.62 23.52
C LYS A 104 16.05 7.73 24.36
N ARG A 105 17.18 7.92 23.68
CA ARG A 105 18.44 8.38 24.25
C ARG A 105 18.76 9.73 23.61
N GLY A 106 18.54 10.81 24.35
CA GLY A 106 18.57 12.17 23.81
C GLY A 106 17.47 12.37 22.76
N ARG A 107 17.85 12.79 21.54
CA ARG A 107 16.91 13.01 20.43
C ARG A 107 16.62 11.74 19.60
N SER A 108 17.42 10.70 19.78
CA SER A 108 17.34 9.47 18.96
C SER A 108 16.62 8.36 19.70
N VAL A 109 15.86 7.54 18.97
CA VAL A 109 15.30 6.29 19.51
C VAL A 109 16.38 5.22 19.44
N HIS A 110 16.72 4.61 20.58
CA HIS A 110 17.77 3.59 20.64
C HIS A 110 17.19 2.16 20.76
N ALA A 111 15.97 2.05 21.29
CA ALA A 111 15.31 0.79 21.52
C ALA A 111 13.79 0.96 21.47
N VAL A 112 13.11 -0.17 21.30
CA VAL A 112 11.67 -0.26 21.16
C VAL A 112 11.19 -1.41 22.03
N THR A 113 10.25 -1.11 22.91
CA THR A 113 9.60 -2.09 23.77
C THR A 113 8.25 -2.47 23.18
N PHE A 114 8.08 -3.74 22.85
CA PHE A 114 6.78 -4.31 22.49
C PHE A 114 6.16 -4.94 23.73
N ARG A 115 4.90 -4.59 23.99
CA ARG A 115 4.08 -5.24 25.02
C ARG A 115 2.97 -5.99 24.33
N TRP A 116 2.67 -7.20 24.79
CA TRP A 116 1.66 -8.03 24.17
C TRP A 116 0.76 -8.76 25.16
N ARG A 117 -0.47 -9.05 24.72
CA ARG A 117 -1.41 -9.96 25.35
C ARG A 117 -1.89 -10.96 24.30
N TRP A 118 -1.54 -12.23 24.49
CA TRP A 118 -2.02 -13.30 23.61
C TRP A 118 -3.41 -13.72 24.08
N LYS A 119 -4.37 -13.76 23.16
CA LYS A 119 -5.70 -14.33 23.43
C LYS A 119 -5.61 -15.85 23.43
N ASP A 120 -6.58 -16.50 24.08
CA ASP A 120 -6.73 -17.95 23.98
C ASP A 120 -7.08 -18.32 22.52
N PRO A 121 -6.52 -19.41 21.96
CA PRO A 121 -6.83 -19.85 20.60
C PRO A 121 -8.33 -19.98 20.30
N HIS A 122 -9.18 -20.26 21.30
CA HIS A 122 -10.63 -20.34 21.12
C HIS A 122 -11.27 -18.96 20.81
N ASP A 123 -10.76 -17.87 21.41
CA ASP A 123 -11.22 -16.49 21.18
C ASP A 123 -10.70 -15.88 19.86
N ALA A 124 -9.59 -16.42 19.33
CA ALA A 124 -8.95 -15.91 18.13
C ALA A 124 -9.79 -16.16 16.86
N ALA A 125 -10.52 -17.28 16.80
CA ALA A 125 -11.33 -17.65 15.64
C ALA A 125 -12.51 -16.68 15.41
N GLU A 126 -13.19 -16.27 16.49
CA GLU A 126 -14.27 -15.28 16.43
C GLU A 126 -13.74 -13.89 16.04
N THR A 127 -12.55 -13.53 16.56
CA THR A 127 -11.92 -12.25 16.25
C THR A 127 -11.52 -12.15 14.76
N VAL A 128 -11.05 -13.22 14.14
CA VAL A 128 -10.70 -13.22 12.69
C VAL A 128 -11.94 -13.02 11.82
N ALA A 129 -13.04 -13.71 12.13
CA ALA A 129 -14.30 -13.57 11.40
C ALA A 129 -14.87 -12.15 11.53
N GLU A 130 -14.82 -11.58 12.73
CA GLU A 130 -15.30 -10.22 13.00
C GLU A 130 -14.40 -9.16 12.36
N ASN A 131 -13.07 -9.32 12.43
CA ASN A 131 -12.13 -8.41 11.79
C ASN A 131 -12.23 -8.46 10.26
N GLN A 132 -12.54 -9.61 9.66
CA GLN A 132 -12.83 -9.70 8.22
C GLN A 132 -14.10 -8.93 7.85
N ARG A 133 -15.17 -9.05 8.65
CA ARG A 133 -16.41 -8.26 8.46
C ARG A 133 -16.12 -6.76 8.59
N HIS A 134 -15.36 -6.36 9.60
CA HIS A 134 -14.96 -4.96 9.81
C HIS A 134 -14.01 -4.44 8.73
N ARG A 135 -13.12 -5.26 8.16
CA ARG A 135 -12.28 -4.86 7.02
C ARG A 135 -13.10 -4.66 5.76
N ASN A 136 -14.09 -5.53 5.50
CA ASN A 136 -15.00 -5.36 4.37
C ASN A 136 -15.89 -4.12 4.54
N ALA A 137 -16.37 -3.86 5.75
CA ALA A 137 -17.14 -2.66 6.08
C ALA A 137 -16.28 -1.39 5.96
N ARG A 138 -15.05 -1.36 6.52
CA ARG A 138 -14.12 -0.23 6.42
C ARG A 138 -13.70 0.05 4.97
N ARG A 139 -13.45 -0.99 4.17
CA ARG A 139 -13.15 -0.82 2.73
C ARG A 139 -14.33 -0.18 2.00
N ARG A 140 -15.56 -0.61 2.31
CA ARG A 140 -16.78 -0.01 1.74
C ARG A 140 -16.98 1.43 2.23
N GLN A 141 -16.65 1.73 3.48
CA GLN A 141 -16.69 3.08 4.06
C GLN A 141 -15.62 3.99 3.43
N GLN A 142 -14.43 3.47 3.13
CA GLN A 142 -13.38 4.21 2.44
C GLN A 142 -13.73 4.53 0.98
N ASP A 143 -14.59 3.72 0.35
CA ASP A 143 -15.23 4.04 -0.95
C ASP A 143 -16.43 5.01 -0.83
N THR A 144 -16.95 5.27 0.38
CA THR A 144 -18.12 6.16 0.60
C THR A 144 -17.84 7.44 1.38
N ASP A 145 -16.64 7.59 1.96
CA ASP A 145 -16.22 8.75 2.75
C ASP A 145 -15.08 9.47 2.01
N ASP A 146 -15.41 9.93 0.79
CA ASP A 146 -14.59 10.91 0.06
C ASP A 146 -14.89 12.31 0.63
N ALA A 147 -13.82 13.08 0.80
CA ALA A 147 -13.72 14.32 1.57
C ALA A 147 -14.75 15.43 1.19
N PRO A 148 -14.95 16.47 2.03
CA PRO A 148 -15.87 17.59 1.75
C PRO A 148 -15.56 18.28 0.40
N PRO A 149 -16.58 18.73 -0.36
CA PRO A 149 -16.42 19.02 -1.78
C PRO A 149 -15.64 20.31 -2.00
N LEU A 150 -14.49 20.20 -2.66
CA LEU A 150 -13.87 21.31 -3.40
C LEU A 150 -14.08 21.02 -4.88
N ILE A 151 -15.16 21.59 -5.42
CA ILE A 151 -15.52 21.65 -6.85
C ILE A 151 -15.84 20.26 -7.44
N ALA A 152 -17.09 20.11 -7.91
CA ALA A 152 -17.56 18.90 -8.54
C ALA A 152 -16.84 18.64 -9.87
N ASP A 153 -15.81 17.78 -9.85
CA ASP A 153 -15.45 17.00 -11.02
C ASP A 153 -16.41 15.80 -11.06
N GLU A 154 -17.58 16.00 -11.67
CA GLU A 154 -18.30 14.88 -12.25
C GLU A 154 -17.32 14.12 -13.16
N PRO A 155 -17.21 12.79 -13.10
CA PRO A 155 -16.53 12.03 -14.14
C PRO A 155 -17.40 12.13 -15.41
N GLN A 156 -17.33 13.28 -16.08
CA GLN A 156 -17.93 13.48 -17.37
C GLN A 156 -17.08 12.65 -18.34
N ALA A 157 -17.60 11.49 -18.72
CA ALA A 157 -17.07 10.72 -19.84
C ALA A 157 -16.81 11.70 -20.99
N GLU A 158 -15.53 11.96 -21.31
CA GLU A 158 -15.14 13.06 -22.19
C GLU A 158 -15.96 13.02 -23.50
N PRO A 159 -17.00 13.87 -23.65
CA PRO A 159 -17.93 13.77 -24.77
C PRO A 159 -17.20 14.04 -26.09
N ALA A 160 -16.12 14.83 -26.04
CA ALA A 160 -15.20 15.07 -27.14
C ALA A 160 -14.53 13.78 -27.67
N LEU A 161 -14.07 12.88 -26.79
CA LEU A 161 -13.46 11.62 -27.20
C LEU A 161 -14.50 10.64 -27.76
N ALA A 162 -15.67 10.56 -27.12
CA ALA A 162 -16.76 9.72 -27.60
C ALA A 162 -17.25 10.16 -29.00
N TRP A 163 -17.41 11.46 -29.21
CA TRP A 163 -17.75 12.05 -30.51
C TRP A 163 -16.64 11.78 -31.55
N TRP A 164 -15.37 12.02 -31.20
CA TRP A 164 -14.23 11.81 -32.09
C TRP A 164 -14.08 10.36 -32.55
N HIS A 165 -14.26 9.40 -31.64
CA HIS A 165 -14.22 7.98 -31.97
C HIS A 165 -15.46 7.50 -32.75
N GLY A 166 -16.59 8.21 -32.63
CA GLY A 166 -17.79 7.98 -33.44
C GLY A 166 -17.68 8.44 -34.90
N LEU A 167 -16.71 9.31 -35.23
CA LEU A 167 -16.47 9.76 -36.61
C LEU A 167 -15.79 8.67 -37.47
N THR A 168 -16.00 8.72 -38.78
CA THR A 168 -15.23 7.89 -39.71
C THR A 168 -13.77 8.38 -39.78
N PRO A 169 -12.80 7.52 -40.13
CA PRO A 169 -11.40 7.92 -40.26
C PRO A 169 -11.19 9.13 -41.17
N ALA A 170 -11.84 9.16 -42.34
CA ALA A 170 -11.80 10.28 -43.27
C ALA A 170 -12.33 11.59 -42.64
N LYS A 171 -13.36 11.50 -41.79
CA LYS A 171 -13.92 12.68 -41.13
C LYS A 171 -13.04 13.20 -40.00
N ARG A 172 -12.33 12.31 -39.30
CA ARG A 172 -11.29 12.72 -38.34
C ARG A 172 -10.12 13.42 -39.03
N GLU A 173 -9.72 12.97 -40.22
CA GLU A 173 -8.66 13.62 -41.01
C GLU A 173 -9.06 15.04 -41.43
N GLU A 174 -10.28 15.23 -41.94
CA GLU A 174 -10.82 16.56 -42.27
C GLU A 174 -10.83 17.50 -41.05
N TRP A 175 -11.20 16.99 -39.88
CA TRP A 175 -11.20 17.78 -38.64
C TRP A 175 -9.79 18.09 -38.14
N ALA A 176 -8.86 17.14 -38.23
CA ALA A 176 -7.45 17.35 -37.86
C ALA A 176 -6.78 18.41 -38.75
N ASP A 177 -7.13 18.47 -40.04
CA ASP A 177 -6.71 19.53 -40.94
C ASP A 177 -7.30 20.89 -40.56
N ARG A 178 -8.58 20.91 -40.19
CA ARG A 178 -9.29 22.14 -39.83
C ARG A 178 -8.79 22.79 -38.55
N VAL A 179 -8.44 22.00 -37.52
CA VAL A 179 -7.99 22.52 -36.22
C VAL A 179 -6.47 22.68 -36.09
N GLY A 180 -5.73 22.24 -37.12
CA GLY A 180 -4.28 22.25 -37.14
C GLY A 180 -3.66 21.03 -36.46
N ARG A 181 -2.79 20.33 -37.19
CA ARG A 181 -2.17 19.06 -36.77
C ARG A 181 -1.01 19.21 -35.80
N THR A 182 -0.49 20.42 -35.66
CA THR A 182 0.71 20.71 -34.86
C THR A 182 0.51 21.96 -34.03
N PHE A 183 1.20 22.04 -32.90
CA PHE A 183 1.30 23.26 -32.12
C PHE A 183 2.77 23.59 -31.83
N THR A 184 3.06 24.88 -31.70
CA THR A 184 4.42 25.37 -31.43
C THR A 184 4.59 25.57 -29.93
N ALA A 185 5.51 24.84 -29.32
CA ALA A 185 5.90 25.03 -27.93
C ALA A 185 7.42 25.16 -27.85
N GLY A 186 7.90 26.26 -27.27
CA GLY A 186 9.34 26.49 -27.05
C GLY A 186 10.19 26.51 -28.34
N GLY A 187 9.62 26.89 -29.49
CA GLY A 187 10.32 26.95 -30.78
C GLY A 187 10.36 25.63 -31.57
N TYR A 188 9.73 24.56 -31.06
CA TYR A 188 9.62 23.28 -31.77
C TYR A 188 8.17 23.01 -32.18
N THR A 189 7.99 22.47 -33.39
CA THR A 189 6.69 22.05 -33.93
C THR A 189 6.41 20.61 -33.50
N ILE A 190 5.40 20.42 -32.65
CA ILE A 190 5.05 19.10 -32.09
C ILE A 190 3.71 18.64 -32.69
N PRO A 191 3.58 17.37 -33.14
CA PRO A 191 2.29 16.83 -33.57
C PRO A 191 1.33 16.72 -32.38
N ARG A 192 0.09 17.16 -32.55
CA ARG A 192 -0.94 17.04 -31.52
C ARG A 192 -1.33 15.58 -31.32
N ARG A 193 -1.57 15.20 -30.07
CA ARG A 193 -2.10 13.87 -29.73
C ARG A 193 -3.58 13.80 -30.13
N ASP A 194 -4.06 12.59 -30.37
CA ASP A 194 -5.44 12.37 -30.83
C ASP A 194 -6.49 12.93 -29.86
N THR A 195 -6.22 12.88 -28.55
CA THR A 195 -7.05 13.50 -27.51
C THR A 195 -7.11 15.03 -27.61
N ASP A 196 -5.99 15.67 -27.96
CA ASP A 196 -5.93 17.12 -28.11
C ASP A 196 -6.64 17.57 -29.39
N LEU A 197 -6.54 16.77 -30.45
CA LEU A 197 -7.30 16.96 -31.70
C LEU A 197 -8.81 16.80 -31.45
N ALA A 198 -9.22 15.78 -30.69
CA ALA A 198 -10.62 15.53 -30.33
C ALA A 198 -11.22 16.71 -29.55
N ARG A 199 -10.52 17.23 -28.55
CA ARG A 199 -10.98 18.37 -27.74
C ARG A 199 -11.04 19.67 -28.57
N ALA A 200 -10.01 19.95 -29.38
CA ALA A 200 -10.00 21.12 -30.24
C ALA A 200 -11.10 21.08 -31.31
N ALA A 201 -11.31 19.92 -31.95
CA ALA A 201 -12.35 19.73 -32.95
C ALA A 201 -13.76 19.79 -32.35
N PHE A 202 -13.96 19.24 -31.15
CA PHE A 202 -15.25 19.28 -30.45
C PHE A 202 -15.63 20.72 -30.05
N SER A 203 -14.67 21.53 -29.59
CA SER A 203 -14.91 22.96 -29.29
C SER A 203 -15.35 23.74 -30.53
N VAL A 204 -14.71 23.51 -31.69
CA VAL A 204 -15.10 24.13 -32.96
C VAL A 204 -16.44 23.60 -33.47
N HIS A 205 -16.76 22.32 -33.19
CA HIS A 205 -18.06 21.73 -33.51
C HIS A 205 -19.18 22.38 -32.70
N GLU A 206 -19.01 22.59 -31.40
CA GLU A 206 -20.01 23.22 -30.53
C GLU A 206 -20.24 24.69 -30.90
N GLU A 207 -19.19 25.46 -31.19
CA GLU A 207 -19.31 26.85 -31.64
C GLU A 207 -20.01 26.99 -33.01
N ALA A 208 -19.95 25.96 -33.86
CA ALA A 208 -20.59 25.94 -35.17
C ALA A 208 -22.07 25.51 -35.13
N VAL A 209 -22.58 25.03 -33.98
CA VAL A 209 -24.00 24.70 -33.81
C VAL A 209 -24.74 25.97 -33.37
N PRO A 210 -25.57 26.60 -34.22
CA PRO A 210 -26.35 27.74 -33.79
C PRO A 210 -27.33 27.28 -32.70
N ILE A 211 -27.26 27.91 -31.53
CA ILE A 211 -28.18 27.74 -30.41
C ILE A 211 -29.60 27.94 -30.95
N ARG A 212 -30.34 26.84 -31.15
CA ARG A 212 -31.78 26.92 -31.43
C ARG A 212 -32.47 27.30 -30.12
N THR A 213 -32.78 28.58 -29.98
CA THR A 213 -33.66 29.06 -28.91
C THR A 213 -35.06 28.46 -29.10
N PRO A 214 -35.61 27.74 -28.11
CA PRO A 214 -36.99 27.26 -28.20
C PRO A 214 -37.96 28.44 -28.03
N LYS A 215 -38.99 28.50 -28.88
CA LYS A 215 -40.17 29.36 -28.71
C LYS A 215 -41.40 28.46 -28.58
#